data_AF-A0A3Q3JQ55-F1
#
_entry.id   AF-A0A3Q3JQ55-F1
#
_cell.length_a   1.000
_cell.length_b   1.000
_cell.length_c   1.000
_cell.angle_alpha   90.00
_cell.angle_beta   90.00
_cell.angle_gamma   90.00
#
_symmetry.space_group_name_H-M   'P 1'
#
loop_
_entity.id
_entity.type
_entity.pdbx_description
1 polymer ?
#
loop_
_entity_poly.entity_id
_entity_poly.type
_entity_poly.pdbx_seq_one_letter_code
_entity_poly.pdbx_strand_id
1 'polypeptide(L)'
;MDPEVSVLLHCAAWRGLLESQVQVELSERFNRHTDPPLERQIEETWTERVSKEPWLFNGAKFRLHSFCLAFPKYPSTSAVSPEHPPSIHSSQVPSVYCVEDQGSRLHCRQRQEDLCDSNLLCDAAQNRNVEDVIQQTPPTLGQTSSTCECRASTAELPSHSDRNTDDQETRPLLTLRLGLTCYKDYLGTNWSCRVEELRQRGEAEFSDPLALLSQPLGVGAILCTDDGQVVLIRRSQRVAEAGGLLDIPGGHPEPKVVCECLGQAVWEEQVSFAVMQQRPEAVVSELFSSVCTEIRDEVNIPLSSLREPILLGVALNHTSAGRPSAEFYVSCSLTSDEVRKLYWKGGAEASESTDIVFLSRTEVRQLNRSSPLWSELCPSAKGAVLLYQTVLIPEDGLR
;
A
#
# COMPACT_ATOMS: atom_id res chain seq x y z
N MET A 1 5.43 -20.80 -4.50
CA MET A 1 5.15 -19.35 -4.31
C MET A 1 4.31 -18.86 -5.48
N ASP A 2 3.33 -18.00 -5.24
CA ASP A 2 2.62 -17.29 -6.31
C ASP A 2 3.58 -16.24 -6.92
N PRO A 3 3.83 -16.23 -8.24
CA PRO A 3 4.77 -15.28 -8.84
C PRO A 3 4.26 -13.84 -8.87
N GLU A 4 2.95 -13.61 -8.73
CA GLU A 4 2.34 -12.28 -8.85
C GLU A 4 2.40 -11.48 -7.54
N VAL A 5 2.64 -12.14 -6.40
CA VAL A 5 2.58 -11.51 -5.09
C VAL A 5 3.64 -12.06 -4.12
N SER A 6 4.18 -11.18 -3.29
CA SER A 6 5.00 -11.58 -2.13
C SER A 6 4.75 -10.66 -0.93
N VAL A 7 4.98 -11.18 0.28
CA VAL A 7 4.96 -10.37 1.51
C VAL A 7 6.32 -9.74 1.73
N LEU A 8 6.38 -8.41 1.82
CA LEU A 8 7.60 -7.65 2.15
C LEU A 8 7.87 -7.65 3.66
N LEU A 9 6.82 -7.40 4.46
CA LEU A 9 6.89 -7.43 5.93
C LEU A 9 5.56 -7.91 6.50
N HIS A 10 5.59 -8.57 7.66
CA HIS A 10 4.40 -8.97 8.40
C HIS A 10 4.51 -8.62 9.89
N CYS A 11 3.39 -8.29 10.51
CA CYS A 11 3.28 -7.87 11.91
C CYS A 11 2.84 -9.01 12.85
N ALA A 12 3.07 -10.27 12.46
CA ALA A 12 2.61 -11.46 13.20
C ALA A 12 3.12 -11.51 14.66
N ALA A 13 4.36 -11.07 14.92
CA ALA A 13 4.94 -11.03 16.26
C ALA A 13 4.14 -10.19 17.27
N TRP A 14 3.31 -9.27 16.78
CA TRP A 14 2.47 -8.38 17.58
C TRP A 14 0.97 -8.60 17.36
N ARG A 15 0.59 -9.62 16.55
CA ARG A 15 -0.80 -9.86 16.10
C ARG A 15 -1.39 -8.65 15.35
N GLY A 16 -0.53 -7.97 14.59
CA GLY A 16 -0.84 -6.70 13.94
C GLY A 16 -0.38 -5.50 14.76
N LEU A 17 -0.32 -4.33 14.12
CA LEU A 17 0.09 -3.08 14.78
C LEU A 17 -1.02 -2.03 14.71
N LEU A 18 -1.25 -1.35 15.82
CA LEU A 18 -2.10 -0.16 15.89
C LEU A 18 -1.33 1.08 15.43
N GLU A 19 -2.06 2.16 15.14
CA GLU A 19 -1.51 3.44 14.69
C GLU A 19 -0.40 3.94 15.62
N SER A 20 -0.63 3.90 16.93
CA SER A 20 0.33 4.34 17.96
C SER A 20 1.64 3.53 18.01
N GLN A 21 1.70 2.37 17.36
CA GLN A 21 2.87 1.50 17.30
C GLN A 21 3.67 1.67 16.01
N VAL A 22 3.23 2.54 15.11
CA VAL A 22 3.87 2.82 13.82
C VAL A 22 4.36 4.27 13.82
N GLN A 23 5.55 4.50 13.28
CA GLN A 23 6.05 5.83 12.95
C GLN A 23 6.55 5.87 11.51
N VAL A 24 6.73 7.08 10.99
CA VAL A 24 7.32 7.29 9.67
C VAL A 24 8.61 8.09 9.75
N GLU A 25 9.49 7.84 8.81
CA GLU A 25 10.67 8.64 8.53
C GLU A 25 10.54 9.21 7.11
N LEU A 26 10.38 10.52 7.00
CA LEU A 26 10.10 11.20 5.73
C LEU A 26 11.34 11.93 5.23
N SER A 27 11.74 11.69 3.98
CA SER A 27 12.91 12.36 3.39
C SER A 27 12.94 12.23 1.87
N GLU A 28 13.44 13.28 1.20
CA GLU A 28 13.73 13.27 -0.23
C GLU A 28 14.72 12.17 -0.64
N ARG A 29 15.59 11.71 0.29
CA ARG A 29 16.51 10.59 0.02
C ARG A 29 15.79 9.27 -0.22
N PHE A 30 14.51 9.20 0.13
CA PHE A 30 13.64 8.04 -0.09
C PHE A 30 12.82 8.18 -1.38
N ASN A 31 12.99 9.26 -2.15
CA ASN A 31 12.36 9.42 -3.45
C ASN A 31 13.03 8.50 -4.49
N ARG A 32 12.35 8.38 -5.64
CA ARG A 32 12.91 7.77 -6.84
C ARG A 32 14.15 8.56 -7.30
N HIS A 33 15.18 7.86 -7.73
CA HIS A 33 16.30 8.46 -8.44
C HIS A 33 15.84 9.00 -9.80
N THR A 34 16.23 10.24 -10.11
CA THR A 34 15.85 10.92 -11.34
C THR A 34 17.06 11.06 -12.26
N ASP A 35 16.82 10.93 -13.56
CA ASP A 35 17.81 11.24 -14.60
C ASP A 35 17.15 11.96 -15.78
N PRO A 36 17.82 12.95 -16.42
CA PRO A 36 17.17 13.78 -17.44
C PRO A 36 16.56 13.01 -18.64
N PRO A 37 17.20 11.95 -19.16
CA PRO A 37 16.57 11.09 -20.16
C PRO A 37 15.26 10.44 -19.69
N LEU A 38 15.25 9.86 -18.49
CA LEU A 38 14.05 9.23 -17.93
C LEU A 38 12.94 10.23 -17.69
N GLU A 39 13.23 11.39 -17.07
CA GLU A 39 12.21 12.41 -16.80
C GLU A 39 11.54 12.91 -18.08
N ARG A 40 12.31 13.05 -19.17
CA ARG A 40 11.75 13.42 -20.49
C ARG A 40 10.79 12.36 -21.01
N GLN A 41 11.14 11.07 -20.89
CA GLN A 41 10.27 9.99 -21.32
C GLN A 41 9.00 9.90 -20.47
N ILE A 42 9.08 10.17 -19.16
CA ILE A 42 7.91 10.26 -18.28
C ILE A 42 6.99 11.41 -18.73
N GLU A 43 7.56 12.59 -19.04
CA GLU A 43 6.79 13.73 -19.55
C GLU A 43 6.12 13.44 -20.89
N GLU A 44 6.83 12.81 -21.83
CA GLU A 44 6.29 12.42 -23.14
C GLU A 44 5.12 11.44 -22.97
N THR A 45 5.28 10.43 -22.11
CA THR A 45 4.24 9.44 -21.80
C THR A 45 3.00 10.11 -21.19
N TRP A 46 3.20 11.02 -20.25
CA TRP A 46 2.12 11.77 -19.60
C TRP A 46 1.40 12.68 -20.57
N THR A 47 2.14 13.43 -21.38
CA THR A 47 1.58 14.35 -22.38
C THR A 47 0.73 13.60 -23.40
N GLU A 48 1.23 12.45 -23.88
CA GLU A 48 0.45 11.59 -24.78
C GLU A 48 -0.83 11.09 -24.10
N ARG A 49 -0.74 10.64 -22.85
CA ARG A 49 -1.88 10.14 -22.09
C ARG A 49 -2.96 11.21 -21.90
N VAL A 50 -2.60 12.38 -21.40
CA VAL A 50 -3.53 13.50 -21.17
C VAL A 50 -4.11 14.03 -22.49
N SER A 51 -3.39 13.91 -23.61
CA SER A 51 -3.94 14.27 -24.92
C SER A 51 -5.13 13.40 -25.36
N LYS A 52 -5.15 12.13 -24.92
CA LYS A 52 -6.23 11.16 -25.19
C LYS A 52 -7.32 11.23 -24.13
N GLU A 53 -6.94 11.49 -22.89
CA GLU A 53 -7.80 11.48 -21.71
C GLU A 53 -7.63 12.79 -20.92
N PRO A 54 -8.17 13.92 -21.42
CA PRO A 54 -7.90 15.27 -20.87
C PRO A 54 -8.48 15.51 -19.48
N TRP A 55 -9.31 14.60 -18.98
CA TRP A 55 -9.85 14.62 -17.62
C TRP A 55 -8.88 14.04 -16.58
N LEU A 56 -7.79 13.38 -17.02
CA LEU A 56 -6.78 12.88 -16.09
C LEU A 56 -6.01 14.04 -15.44
N PHE A 57 -5.76 13.90 -14.15
CA PHE A 57 -4.92 14.80 -13.37
C PHE A 57 -3.81 14.01 -12.68
N ASN A 58 -2.71 14.69 -12.36
CA ASN A 58 -1.64 14.10 -11.58
C ASN A 58 -1.95 14.25 -10.08
N GLY A 59 -1.69 13.23 -9.29
CA GLY A 59 -1.85 13.27 -7.83
C GLY A 59 -0.57 12.84 -7.13
N ALA A 60 -0.18 13.55 -6.07
CA ALA A 60 0.94 13.19 -5.22
C ALA A 60 0.62 11.91 -4.44
N LYS A 61 1.62 11.06 -4.23
CA LYS A 61 1.50 9.78 -3.50
C LYS A 61 2.72 9.55 -2.61
N PHE A 62 2.57 8.77 -1.55
CA PHE A 62 3.71 8.31 -0.76
C PHE A 62 4.49 7.23 -1.51
N ARG A 63 5.82 7.26 -1.46
CA ARG A 63 6.70 6.20 -1.96
C ARG A 63 7.24 5.39 -0.80
N LEU A 64 7.03 4.08 -0.78
CA LEU A 64 7.68 3.24 0.23
C LEU A 64 9.11 2.92 -0.21
N HIS A 65 10.10 3.31 0.59
CA HIS A 65 11.51 2.99 0.35
C HIS A 65 11.95 1.76 1.13
N SER A 66 11.69 1.73 2.44
CA SER A 66 12.11 0.63 3.32
C SER A 66 11.39 0.69 4.66
N PHE A 67 11.68 -0.25 5.55
CA PHE A 67 11.13 -0.27 6.90
C PHE A 67 12.20 -0.67 7.93
N CYS A 68 11.89 -0.46 9.21
CA CYS A 68 12.66 -0.96 10.35
C CYS A 68 11.69 -1.48 11.40
N LEU A 69 11.90 -2.71 11.89
CA LEU A 69 11.15 -3.27 13.00
C LEU A 69 11.95 -3.13 14.29
N ALA A 70 11.27 -2.74 15.38
CA ALA A 70 11.88 -2.82 16.70
C ALA A 70 12.07 -4.30 17.07
N PHE A 71 13.28 -4.68 17.47
CA PHE A 71 13.52 -6.02 17.95
C PHE A 71 12.77 -6.22 19.28
N PRO A 72 11.93 -7.26 19.42
CA PRO A 72 11.39 -7.61 20.72
C PRO A 72 12.58 -7.94 21.63
N LYS A 73 12.74 -7.16 22.72
CA LYS A 73 13.70 -7.52 23.76
C LYS A 73 13.21 -8.82 24.39
N TYR A 74 13.84 -9.94 24.05
CA TYR A 74 13.73 -11.12 24.90
C TYR A 74 14.22 -10.74 26.30
N PRO A 75 13.53 -11.12 27.39
CA PRO A 75 14.06 -10.93 28.72
C PRO A 75 15.35 -11.74 28.84
N SER A 76 16.48 -11.04 28.87
CA SER A 76 17.78 -11.62 29.16
C SER A 76 17.68 -12.32 30.51
N THR A 77 17.66 -13.64 30.50
CA THR A 77 17.96 -14.41 31.70
C THR A 77 19.39 -14.04 32.11
N SER A 78 19.52 -13.56 33.33
CA SER A 78 20.76 -13.19 33.99
C SER A 78 21.70 -14.40 34.04
N ALA A 79 22.53 -14.55 33.01
CA ALA A 79 23.68 -15.44 33.04
C ALA A 79 24.89 -14.65 33.52
N VAL A 80 25.35 -15.02 34.70
CA VAL A 80 26.54 -14.56 35.41
C VAL A 80 27.78 -14.61 34.51
N SER A 81 28.52 -13.51 34.45
CA SER A 81 29.84 -13.41 33.80
C SER A 81 30.88 -14.30 34.48
N PRO A 82 31.83 -14.86 33.72
CA PRO A 82 33.20 -14.97 34.20
C PRO A 82 34.18 -14.21 33.28
N GLU A 83 34.90 -13.29 33.93
CA GLU A 83 36.21 -12.70 33.66
C GLU A 83 36.90 -12.84 32.27
N HIS A 84 37.22 -11.67 31.68
CA HIS A 84 38.34 -11.45 30.74
C HIS A 84 39.70 -11.57 31.47
N PRO A 85 40.86 -11.87 30.83
CA PRO A 85 41.43 -11.13 29.67
C PRO A 85 42.43 -11.95 28.78
N PRO A 86 43.29 -11.36 27.91
CA PRO A 86 43.24 -10.08 27.18
C PRO A 86 43.25 -10.24 25.64
N SER A 87 43.02 -9.10 24.99
CA SER A 87 43.03 -8.80 23.56
C SER A 87 44.35 -9.08 22.82
N ILE A 88 44.24 -9.67 21.63
CA ILE A 88 45.24 -9.57 20.55
C ILE A 88 44.50 -9.26 19.24
N HIS A 89 44.93 -8.18 18.59
CA HIS A 89 44.59 -7.80 17.22
C HIS A 89 45.01 -8.86 16.20
N SER A 90 44.12 -9.25 15.28
CA SER A 90 44.42 -9.62 13.88
C SER A 90 43.08 -9.91 13.18
N SER A 91 42.60 -9.03 12.30
CA SER A 91 42.71 -9.17 10.84
C SER A 91 42.35 -10.55 10.27
N GLN A 92 41.22 -10.56 9.55
CA GLN A 92 40.78 -11.50 8.51
C GLN A 92 40.36 -12.90 8.92
N VAL A 93 39.61 -13.54 7.98
CA VAL A 93 39.35 -14.99 7.76
C VAL A 93 37.84 -15.32 7.89
N PRO A 94 37.23 -16.20 7.06
CA PRO A 94 37.54 -16.62 5.68
C PRO A 94 36.32 -16.77 4.74
N SER A 95 36.64 -16.77 3.45
CA SER A 95 35.93 -17.48 2.38
C SER A 95 36.01 -19.00 2.61
N VAL A 96 34.88 -19.70 2.53
CA VAL A 96 34.83 -21.18 2.49
C VAL A 96 34.31 -21.63 1.14
N TYR A 97 35.12 -22.49 0.53
CA TYR A 97 35.09 -23.01 -0.82
C TYR A 97 33.95 -23.97 -1.14
N CYS A 98 33.68 -24.00 -2.44
CA CYS A 98 32.89 -24.94 -3.21
C CYS A 98 33.32 -26.41 -3.05
N VAL A 99 32.37 -27.31 -3.31
CA VAL A 99 32.64 -28.68 -3.79
C VAL A 99 32.17 -28.74 -5.24
N GLU A 100 33.11 -28.92 -6.16
CA GLU A 100 32.84 -29.31 -7.55
C GLU A 100 32.70 -30.84 -7.62
N ASP A 101 31.75 -31.33 -8.41
CA ASP A 101 31.85 -32.63 -9.09
C ASP A 101 31.62 -32.43 -10.59
N GLN A 102 32.42 -33.14 -11.38
CA GLN A 102 32.69 -32.91 -12.80
C GLN A 102 31.80 -33.74 -13.73
N GLY A 103 31.62 -33.22 -14.95
CA GLY A 103 31.44 -34.01 -16.17
C GLY A 103 30.00 -34.03 -16.67
N SER A 104 29.65 -33.31 -17.73
CA SER A 104 30.07 -33.69 -19.08
C SER A 104 29.88 -32.54 -20.07
N ARG A 105 30.94 -32.25 -20.84
CA ARG A 105 30.94 -31.35 -21.98
C ARG A 105 30.25 -32.00 -23.18
N LEU A 106 29.36 -31.27 -23.84
CA LEU A 106 29.15 -31.39 -25.29
C LEU A 106 29.09 -29.98 -25.91
N HIS A 107 29.94 -29.78 -26.91
CA HIS A 107 30.01 -28.62 -27.81
C HIS A 107 28.76 -28.51 -28.69
N CYS A 108 28.29 -27.28 -28.99
CA CYS A 108 28.25 -26.82 -30.40
C CYS A 108 28.16 -25.30 -30.53
N ARG A 109 28.66 -24.83 -31.66
CA ARG A 109 29.08 -23.48 -32.03
C ARG A 109 27.95 -22.49 -32.35
N GLN A 110 28.33 -21.22 -32.24
CA GLN A 110 27.78 -20.02 -32.87
C GLN A 110 27.05 -20.25 -34.20
N ARG A 111 25.93 -19.55 -34.37
CA ARG A 111 25.67 -18.78 -35.60
C ARG A 111 24.76 -17.59 -35.29
N GLN A 112 25.34 -16.42 -35.45
CA GLN A 112 24.69 -15.11 -35.57
C GLN A 112 24.34 -14.94 -37.06
N GLU A 113 23.11 -14.54 -37.36
CA GLU A 113 22.74 -13.60 -38.44
C GLU A 113 21.21 -13.49 -38.54
N ASP A 114 20.76 -12.24 -38.41
CA ASP A 114 19.64 -11.55 -39.07
C ASP A 114 18.22 -12.13 -39.06
N LEU A 115 17.32 -11.37 -38.42
CA LEU A 115 16.17 -10.71 -39.08
C LEU A 115 15.43 -9.81 -38.07
N CYS A 116 15.67 -8.50 -38.16
CA CYS A 116 14.74 -7.48 -37.73
C CYS A 116 13.60 -7.40 -38.76
N ASP A 117 12.36 -7.62 -38.34
CA ASP A 117 11.20 -6.79 -38.70
C ASP A 117 9.92 -7.46 -38.21
N SER A 118 9.36 -6.91 -37.13
CA SER A 118 7.91 -6.87 -36.94
C SER A 118 7.58 -5.95 -35.77
N ASN A 119 7.26 -4.70 -36.12
CA ASN A 119 6.41 -3.83 -35.32
C ASN A 119 5.14 -4.59 -34.92
N LEU A 120 4.97 -4.86 -33.62
CA LEU A 120 3.68 -5.21 -33.06
C LEU A 120 3.30 -4.12 -32.05
N LEU A 121 2.58 -3.13 -32.58
CA LEU A 121 1.66 -2.30 -31.84
C LEU A 121 0.65 -3.23 -31.16
N CYS A 122 0.61 -3.23 -29.84
CA CYS A 122 -0.52 -3.79 -29.11
C CYS A 122 -1.68 -2.78 -29.21
N ASP A 123 -2.52 -2.98 -30.23
CA ASP A 123 -3.82 -2.32 -30.35
C ASP A 123 -4.69 -2.71 -29.16
N ALA A 124 -4.94 -1.74 -28.27
CA ALA A 124 -6.02 -1.82 -27.31
C ALA A 124 -7.36 -1.67 -28.06
N ALA A 125 -8.29 -2.55 -27.71
CA ALA A 125 -9.55 -2.78 -28.39
C ALA A 125 -10.35 -1.50 -28.71
N GLN A 126 -10.80 -1.43 -29.96
CA GLN A 126 -11.87 -0.55 -30.41
C GLN A 126 -13.14 -0.83 -29.60
N ASN A 127 -13.63 0.16 -28.84
CA ASN A 127 -15.02 0.17 -28.40
C ASN A 127 -15.77 1.30 -29.10
N ARG A 128 -16.84 0.89 -29.79
CA ARG A 128 -17.75 1.74 -30.55
C ARG A 128 -18.69 2.49 -29.62
N ASN A 129 -18.97 3.73 -30.01
CA ASN A 129 -19.94 4.65 -29.44
C ASN A 129 -21.28 4.00 -29.07
N VAL A 130 -21.75 4.30 -27.87
CA VAL A 130 -23.17 4.58 -27.61
C VAL A 130 -23.21 5.86 -26.79
N GLU A 131 -23.85 6.88 -27.38
CA GLU A 131 -24.14 8.16 -26.76
C GLU A 131 -25.07 7.95 -25.56
N ASP A 132 -24.76 8.54 -24.41
CA ASP A 132 -25.79 9.03 -23.50
C ASP A 132 -25.35 10.36 -22.91
N VAL A 133 -26.24 11.33 -23.10
CA VAL A 133 -26.08 12.76 -22.86
C VAL A 133 -26.33 13.06 -21.39
N ILE A 134 -25.35 13.65 -20.68
CA ILE A 134 -25.65 14.53 -19.52
C ILE A 134 -24.73 15.76 -19.58
N GLN A 135 -25.33 16.89 -19.95
CA GLN A 135 -24.77 18.22 -19.79
C GLN A 135 -24.76 18.60 -18.31
N GLN A 136 -23.62 19.10 -17.80
CA GLN A 136 -23.60 19.84 -16.54
C GLN A 136 -23.09 21.26 -16.78
N THR A 137 -24.02 22.21 -16.70
CA THR A 137 -23.79 23.65 -16.58
C THR A 137 -23.58 23.99 -15.09
N PRO A 138 -22.70 24.93 -14.73
CA PRO A 138 -22.40 25.23 -13.32
C PRO A 138 -23.50 26.08 -12.66
N PRO A 139 -23.89 25.84 -11.40
CA PRO A 139 -24.74 26.76 -10.68
C PRO A 139 -23.96 27.84 -9.93
N THR A 140 -24.46 29.06 -10.12
CA THR A 140 -24.06 30.33 -9.52
C THR A 140 -24.29 30.38 -8.01
N LEU A 141 -23.46 31.17 -7.31
CA LEU A 141 -23.54 31.50 -5.89
C LEU A 141 -24.97 31.82 -5.39
N GLY A 142 -25.35 31.18 -4.30
CA GLY A 142 -26.41 31.61 -3.39
C GLY A 142 -25.93 31.44 -1.95
N GLN A 143 -25.64 32.57 -1.30
CA GLN A 143 -25.22 32.64 0.10
C GLN A 143 -26.40 32.34 1.03
N THR A 144 -26.24 31.38 1.95
CA THR A 144 -26.94 31.39 3.24
C THR A 144 -25.97 30.95 4.33
N SER A 145 -25.62 31.92 5.19
CA SER A 145 -24.77 31.75 6.35
C SER A 145 -25.53 31.08 7.50
N SER A 146 -25.07 29.91 7.95
CA SER A 146 -25.41 29.37 9.28
C SER A 146 -24.11 29.07 10.04
N THR A 147 -23.70 30.03 10.86
CA THR A 147 -22.60 29.92 11.82
C THR A 147 -22.95 28.92 12.93
N CYS A 148 -22.14 27.87 13.09
CA CYS A 148 -22.18 27.00 14.27
C CYS A 148 -21.16 27.53 15.29
N GLU A 149 -21.65 28.10 16.38
CA GLU A 149 -20.85 28.60 17.49
C GLU A 149 -20.49 27.45 18.45
N CYS A 150 -19.23 27.04 18.49
CA CYS A 150 -18.71 26.23 19.59
C CYS A 150 -18.30 27.15 20.75
N ARG A 151 -19.22 27.37 21.69
CA ARG A 151 -18.94 28.06 22.97
C ARG A 151 -18.03 27.20 23.85
N ALA A 152 -16.83 27.71 24.13
CA ALA A 152 -16.00 27.27 25.23
C ALA A 152 -16.74 27.48 26.56
N SER A 153 -16.91 26.40 27.33
CA SER A 153 -17.44 26.46 28.69
C SER A 153 -16.32 26.08 29.65
N THR A 154 -15.79 27.09 30.33
CA THR A 154 -14.97 26.98 31.53
C THR A 154 -15.81 26.39 32.66
N ALA A 155 -15.48 25.19 33.12
CA ALA A 155 -15.97 24.64 34.38
C ALA A 155 -14.78 24.11 35.18
N GLU A 156 -14.62 24.65 36.37
CA GLU A 156 -13.56 24.39 37.33
C GLU A 156 -13.60 22.93 37.86
N LEU A 157 -12.43 22.28 37.94
CA LEU A 157 -12.27 20.97 38.57
C LEU A 157 -12.22 21.07 40.10
N PRO A 158 -12.80 20.11 40.84
CA PRO A 158 -12.37 19.77 42.18
C PRO A 158 -11.23 18.73 42.14
N SER A 159 -10.19 19.00 42.93
CA SER A 159 -9.11 18.11 43.30
C SER A 159 -9.61 16.82 43.97
N HIS A 160 -9.05 15.65 43.64
CA HIS A 160 -8.56 14.65 44.62
C HIS A 160 -7.90 13.43 43.93
N SER A 161 -6.60 13.27 44.25
CA SER A 161 -5.82 12.05 44.53
C SER A 161 -5.78 10.86 43.56
N ASP A 162 -4.54 10.60 43.13
CA ASP A 162 -3.84 9.31 43.04
C ASP A 162 -4.50 8.18 42.25
N ARG A 163 -4.14 8.11 40.97
CA ARG A 163 -3.78 6.83 40.33
C ARG A 163 -2.52 7.04 39.48
N ASN A 164 -1.42 6.43 39.91
CA ASN A 164 -0.29 6.11 39.05
C ASN A 164 -0.80 5.30 37.85
N THR A 165 -1.00 5.95 36.71
CA THR A 165 -0.93 5.28 35.42
C THR A 165 0.48 5.48 34.92
N ASP A 166 1.22 4.39 34.92
CA ASP A 166 2.50 4.23 34.25
C ASP A 166 2.24 4.45 32.75
N ASP A 167 2.23 5.70 32.29
CA ASP A 167 2.31 6.06 30.86
C ASP A 167 3.72 5.71 30.40
N GLN A 168 3.98 4.40 30.26
CA GLN A 168 5.02 3.95 29.37
C GLN A 168 4.57 4.32 27.96
N GLU A 169 5.08 5.46 27.46
CA GLU A 169 5.08 5.79 26.03
C GLU A 169 5.43 4.51 25.25
N THR A 170 4.43 3.93 24.60
CA THR A 170 4.58 2.71 23.83
C THR A 170 5.50 3.04 22.66
N ARG A 171 6.75 2.60 22.78
CA ARG A 171 7.77 2.85 21.74
C ARG A 171 7.28 2.30 20.39
N PRO A 172 7.55 3.02 19.28
CA PRO A 172 7.18 2.56 17.96
C PRO A 172 7.85 1.22 17.65
N LEU A 173 7.06 0.28 17.15
CA LEU A 173 7.47 -1.07 16.78
C LEU A 173 7.82 -1.19 15.30
N LEU A 174 7.29 -0.29 14.47
CA LEU A 174 7.57 -0.21 13.04
C LEU A 174 7.90 1.24 12.67
N THR A 175 8.98 1.43 11.92
CA THR A 175 9.29 2.68 11.22
C THR A 175 9.20 2.45 9.73
N LEU A 176 8.31 3.17 9.04
CA LEU A 176 8.24 3.19 7.58
C LEU A 176 9.06 4.35 7.04
N ARG A 177 9.99 4.09 6.11
CA ARG A 177 10.77 5.14 5.44
C ARG A 177 10.09 5.51 4.14
N LEU A 178 9.59 6.74 4.07
CA LEU A 178 8.70 7.21 3.02
C LEU A 178 9.31 8.38 2.25
N GLY A 179 9.29 8.27 0.93
CA GLY A 179 9.48 9.36 -0.01
C GLY A 179 8.14 9.89 -0.52
N LEU A 180 8.20 10.74 -1.52
CA LEU A 180 7.08 11.21 -2.32
C LEU A 180 7.28 10.80 -3.78
N THR A 181 6.17 10.53 -4.45
CA THR A 181 6.08 10.28 -5.88
C THR A 181 4.72 10.80 -6.39
N CYS A 182 4.33 10.47 -7.61
CA CYS A 182 3.03 10.86 -8.14
C CYS A 182 2.50 9.85 -9.17
N TYR A 183 1.22 10.00 -9.53
CA TYR A 183 0.57 9.15 -10.52
C TYR A 183 1.25 9.17 -11.89
N LYS A 184 1.71 10.34 -12.33
CA LYS A 184 2.48 10.50 -13.56
C LYS A 184 3.76 9.66 -13.56
N ASP A 185 4.53 9.70 -12.48
CA ASP A 185 5.76 8.91 -12.34
C ASP A 185 5.45 7.42 -12.34
N TYR A 186 4.35 7.00 -11.68
CA TYR A 186 3.89 5.61 -11.70
C TYR A 186 3.62 5.12 -13.12
N LEU A 187 2.88 5.90 -13.92
CA LEU A 187 2.60 5.56 -15.32
C LEU A 187 3.87 5.48 -16.17
N GLY A 188 4.81 6.40 -15.96
CA GLY A 188 6.07 6.45 -16.71
C GLY A 188 7.14 5.44 -16.29
N THR A 189 6.97 4.78 -15.13
CA THR A 189 7.96 3.84 -14.57
C THR A 189 7.37 2.44 -14.31
N ASN A 190 6.62 2.26 -13.22
CA ASN A 190 6.03 0.97 -12.84
C ASN A 190 5.10 0.40 -13.92
N TRP A 191 4.29 1.24 -14.55
CA TRP A 191 3.34 0.84 -15.61
C TRP A 191 3.93 0.94 -17.03
N SER A 192 5.21 1.28 -17.14
CA SER A 192 5.87 1.42 -18.44
C SER A 192 6.19 0.06 -19.05
N CYS A 193 6.10 -0.06 -20.37
CA CYS A 193 6.61 -1.23 -21.10
C CYS A 193 8.14 -1.41 -20.96
N ARG A 194 8.85 -0.36 -20.48
CA ARG A 194 10.30 -0.38 -20.24
C ARG A 194 10.66 -0.74 -18.80
N VAL A 195 9.72 -1.19 -17.98
CA VAL A 195 9.96 -1.41 -16.55
C VAL A 195 11.11 -2.36 -16.25
N GLU A 196 11.31 -3.40 -17.05
CA GLU A 196 12.44 -4.33 -16.86
C GLU A 196 13.80 -3.69 -17.20
N GLU A 197 13.86 -2.82 -18.21
CA GLU A 197 15.05 -2.01 -18.50
C GLU A 197 15.36 -1.08 -17.33
N LEU A 198 14.35 -0.42 -16.77
CA LEU A 198 14.51 0.47 -15.60
C LEU A 198 15.03 -0.29 -14.38
N ARG A 199 14.59 -1.54 -14.16
CA ARG A 199 15.09 -2.38 -13.07
C ARG A 199 16.55 -2.78 -13.27
N GLN A 200 16.93 -3.15 -14.49
CA GLN A 200 18.32 -3.49 -14.83
C GLN A 200 19.24 -2.28 -14.65
N ARG A 201 18.80 -1.09 -15.08
CA ARG A 201 19.51 0.17 -14.86
C ARG A 201 19.60 0.52 -13.38
N GLY A 202 18.50 0.39 -12.63
CA GLY A 202 18.47 0.59 -11.19
C GLY A 202 19.53 -0.24 -10.46
N GLU A 203 19.60 -1.52 -10.79
CA GLU A 203 20.62 -2.43 -10.26
C GLU A 203 22.04 -1.98 -10.64
N ALA A 204 22.28 -1.70 -11.92
CA ALA A 204 23.61 -1.37 -12.43
C ALA A 204 24.15 -0.02 -11.94
N GLU A 205 23.29 1.00 -11.85
CA GLU A 205 23.66 2.39 -11.54
C GLU A 205 23.58 2.68 -10.04
N PHE A 206 22.67 2.02 -9.30
CA PHE A 206 22.35 2.34 -7.90
C PHE A 206 22.39 1.13 -6.95
N SER A 207 22.65 -0.08 -7.45
CA SER A 207 22.56 -1.33 -6.65
C SER A 207 21.19 -1.53 -5.99
N ASP A 208 20.15 -1.02 -6.62
CA ASP A 208 18.76 -1.20 -6.22
C ASP A 208 17.86 -1.23 -7.47
N PRO A 209 17.21 -2.36 -7.79
CA PRO A 209 16.39 -2.48 -8.98
C PRO A 209 15.12 -1.62 -8.91
N LEU A 210 14.78 -1.06 -7.74
CA LEU A 210 13.63 -0.18 -7.55
C LEU A 210 14.01 1.30 -7.54
N ALA A 211 15.29 1.64 -7.66
CA ALA A 211 15.81 3.01 -7.56
C ALA A 211 15.15 3.95 -8.57
N LEU A 212 14.89 3.48 -9.78
CA LEU A 212 14.27 4.23 -10.87
C LEU A 212 12.75 4.06 -10.98
N LEU A 213 12.12 3.40 -10.00
CA LEU A 213 10.67 3.16 -10.00
C LEU A 213 9.94 4.04 -8.98
N SER A 214 8.74 4.49 -9.35
CA SER A 214 7.87 5.34 -8.53
C SER A 214 7.48 4.67 -7.21
N GLN A 215 7.12 3.39 -7.25
CA GLN A 215 6.74 2.57 -6.08
C GLN A 215 5.73 3.27 -5.13
N PRO A 216 4.58 3.74 -5.64
CA PRO A 216 3.59 4.39 -4.79
C PRO A 216 2.99 3.36 -3.81
N LEU A 217 2.92 3.74 -2.54
CA LEU A 217 2.36 2.91 -1.47
C LEU A 217 0.83 2.93 -1.55
N GLY A 218 0.22 1.77 -1.80
CA GLY A 218 -1.22 1.57 -1.65
C GLY A 218 -1.61 1.20 -0.22
N VAL A 219 -2.91 1.16 0.04
CA VAL A 219 -3.53 0.59 1.24
C VAL A 219 -4.68 -0.32 0.86
N GLY A 220 -4.91 -1.37 1.65
CA GLY A 220 -6.05 -2.28 1.47
C GLY A 220 -6.51 -2.87 2.80
N ALA A 221 -7.76 -3.30 2.87
CA ALA A 221 -8.32 -3.91 4.08
C ALA A 221 -8.98 -5.28 3.88
N ILE A 222 -8.61 -6.23 4.74
CA ILE A 222 -9.46 -7.35 5.10
C ILE A 222 -10.55 -6.83 6.03
N LEU A 223 -11.67 -6.43 5.42
CA LEU A 223 -12.85 -5.94 6.11
C LEU A 223 -13.71 -7.11 6.58
N CYS A 224 -13.89 -7.25 7.90
CA CYS A 224 -14.70 -8.30 8.52
C CYS A 224 -16.01 -7.74 9.09
N THR A 225 -17.14 -8.30 8.71
CA THR A 225 -18.48 -7.98 9.22
C THR A 225 -18.73 -8.59 10.60
N ASP A 226 -19.78 -8.12 11.28
CA ASP A 226 -20.18 -8.59 12.62
C ASP A 226 -20.55 -10.08 12.65
N ASP A 227 -21.13 -10.58 11.55
CA ASP A 227 -21.49 -11.98 11.32
C ASP A 227 -20.32 -12.82 10.74
N GLY A 228 -19.09 -12.31 10.81
CA GLY A 228 -17.87 -13.07 10.51
C GLY A 228 -17.64 -13.35 9.02
N GLN A 229 -18.10 -12.47 8.13
CA GLN A 229 -17.80 -12.51 6.70
C GLN A 229 -16.69 -11.51 6.37
N VAL A 230 -15.83 -11.87 5.43
CA VAL A 230 -14.85 -10.99 4.79
C VAL A 230 -15.45 -10.44 3.51
N VAL A 231 -15.38 -9.12 3.36
CA VAL A 231 -15.89 -8.40 2.20
C VAL A 231 -14.84 -8.39 1.09
N LEU A 232 -15.27 -8.79 -0.11
CA LEU A 232 -14.54 -8.62 -1.36
C LEU A 232 -15.42 -7.84 -2.34
N ILE A 233 -14.79 -7.22 -3.33
CA ILE A 233 -15.43 -6.45 -4.38
C ILE A 233 -15.02 -7.00 -5.74
N ARG A 234 -15.92 -6.95 -6.72
CA ARG A 234 -15.61 -7.28 -8.11
C ARG A 234 -15.25 -6.00 -8.85
N ARG A 235 -13.98 -5.83 -9.21
CA ARG A 235 -13.52 -4.66 -9.97
C ARG A 235 -14.28 -4.56 -11.29
N SER A 236 -14.65 -3.34 -11.67
CA SER A 236 -15.27 -3.07 -12.97
C SER A 236 -14.37 -3.54 -14.12
N GLN A 237 -14.93 -3.87 -15.27
CA GLN A 237 -14.12 -4.15 -16.47
C GLN A 237 -13.54 -2.87 -17.09
N ARG A 238 -13.95 -1.69 -16.61
CA ARG A 238 -13.56 -0.39 -17.15
C ARG A 238 -12.33 0.22 -16.49
N VAL A 239 -11.87 -0.33 -15.35
CA VAL A 239 -10.67 0.15 -14.67
C VAL A 239 -9.41 -0.30 -15.42
N ALA A 240 -8.34 0.49 -15.32
CA ALA A 240 -7.10 0.23 -16.04
C ALA A 240 -6.31 -0.98 -15.47
N GLU A 241 -6.37 -1.21 -14.16
CA GLU A 241 -5.66 -2.30 -13.48
C GLU A 241 -6.63 -3.39 -13.00
N ALA A 242 -6.33 -4.64 -13.31
CA ALA A 242 -7.02 -5.83 -12.77
C ALA A 242 -8.55 -5.86 -12.99
N GLY A 243 -9.04 -5.36 -14.13
CA GLY A 243 -10.48 -5.32 -14.43
C GLY A 243 -11.14 -6.71 -14.35
N GLY A 244 -12.30 -6.78 -13.69
CA GLY A 244 -13.06 -8.02 -13.49
C GLY A 244 -12.53 -8.98 -12.42
N LEU A 245 -11.37 -8.70 -11.82
CA LEU A 245 -10.86 -9.49 -10.71
C LEU A 245 -11.55 -9.12 -9.38
N LEU A 246 -11.49 -10.03 -8.42
CA LEU A 246 -11.86 -9.78 -7.04
C LEU A 246 -10.76 -9.02 -6.33
N ASP A 247 -11.15 -8.02 -5.57
CA ASP A 247 -10.26 -7.20 -4.75
C ASP A 247 -10.81 -7.08 -3.33
N ILE A 248 -9.99 -6.50 -2.47
CA ILE A 248 -10.38 -5.95 -1.18
C ILE A 248 -10.62 -4.45 -1.32
N PRO A 249 -11.44 -3.82 -0.46
CA PRO A 249 -11.54 -2.36 -0.42
C PRO A 249 -10.18 -1.74 -0.10
N GLY A 250 -9.81 -0.68 -0.83
CA GLY A 250 -8.51 -0.04 -0.70
C GLY A 250 -8.27 1.03 -1.77
N GLY A 251 -7.08 1.62 -1.74
CA GLY A 251 -6.72 2.71 -2.63
C GLY A 251 -5.33 3.25 -2.34
N HIS A 252 -5.14 4.56 -2.45
CA HIS A 252 -3.80 5.17 -2.29
C HIS A 252 -3.85 6.44 -1.45
N PRO A 253 -3.25 6.43 -0.23
CA PRO A 253 -3.20 7.59 0.66
C PRO A 253 -2.54 8.78 -0.02
N GLU A 254 -3.05 9.97 0.27
CA GLU A 254 -2.67 11.19 -0.44
C GLU A 254 -1.93 12.15 0.49
N PRO A 255 -0.65 12.46 0.20
CA PRO A 255 0.13 13.46 0.93
C PRO A 255 -0.57 14.83 1.07
N LYS A 256 -1.41 15.21 0.10
CA LYS A 256 -2.20 16.45 0.15
C LYS A 256 -3.19 16.48 1.31
N VAL A 257 -3.84 15.36 1.61
CA VAL A 257 -4.79 15.25 2.74
C VAL A 257 -4.09 15.57 4.05
N VAL A 258 -2.84 15.13 4.22
CA VAL A 258 -2.02 15.47 5.39
C VAL A 258 -1.81 16.98 5.51
N CYS A 259 -1.45 17.64 4.40
CA CYS A 259 -1.27 19.10 4.40
C CYS A 259 -2.56 19.85 4.75
N GLU A 260 -3.71 19.41 4.21
CA GLU A 260 -5.02 20.00 4.49
C GLU A 260 -5.43 19.81 5.96
N CYS A 261 -5.22 18.62 6.52
CA CYS A 261 -5.44 18.33 7.95
C CYS A 261 -4.58 19.21 8.87
N LEU A 262 -3.41 19.65 8.40
CA LEU A 262 -2.52 20.56 9.10
C LEU A 262 -2.86 22.05 8.84
N GLY A 263 -4.00 22.33 8.22
CA GLY A 263 -4.51 23.67 7.97
C GLY A 263 -3.84 24.40 6.80
N GLN A 264 -3.17 23.67 5.90
CA GLN A 264 -2.53 24.23 4.72
C GLN A 264 -3.29 23.86 3.46
N ALA A 265 -3.84 24.86 2.78
CA ALA A 265 -4.38 24.69 1.43
C ALA A 265 -3.21 24.61 0.45
N VAL A 266 -2.94 23.42 -0.08
CA VAL A 266 -1.87 23.16 -1.05
C VAL A 266 -2.44 22.56 -2.33
N TRP A 267 -1.88 22.97 -3.47
CA TRP A 267 -2.10 22.30 -4.75
C TRP A 267 -1.17 21.09 -4.87
N GLU A 268 -1.48 20.12 -5.74
CA GLU A 268 -0.68 18.89 -5.91
C GLU A 268 0.81 19.17 -6.15
N GLU A 269 1.11 20.21 -6.92
CA GLU A 269 2.48 20.60 -7.28
C GLU A 269 3.26 21.25 -6.13
N GLN A 270 2.57 21.62 -5.04
CA GLN A 270 3.14 22.30 -3.89
C GLN A 270 3.35 21.36 -2.69
N VAL A 271 2.91 20.11 -2.81
CA VAL A 271 3.08 19.12 -1.74
C VAL A 271 4.57 18.85 -1.52
N SER A 272 5.03 19.08 -0.29
CA SER A 272 6.43 18.93 0.08
C SER A 272 6.60 18.35 1.49
N PHE A 273 7.79 17.84 1.76
CA PHE A 273 8.13 17.25 3.05
C PHE A 273 8.09 18.24 4.22
N ALA A 274 8.32 19.53 3.96
CA ALA A 274 8.53 20.53 5.02
C ALA A 274 7.37 20.61 6.02
N VAL A 275 6.14 20.35 5.56
CA VAL A 275 4.92 20.37 6.37
C VAL A 275 4.79 19.05 7.14
N MET A 276 4.92 17.92 6.42
CA MET A 276 4.73 16.59 6.98
C MET A 276 5.84 16.19 7.97
N GLN A 277 7.06 16.69 7.79
CA GLN A 277 8.18 16.44 8.70
C GLN A 277 8.00 17.11 10.08
N GLN A 278 7.18 18.16 10.17
CA GLN A 278 6.86 18.78 11.47
C GLN A 278 5.87 17.95 12.28
N ARG A 279 5.09 17.10 11.59
CA ARG A 279 3.99 16.31 12.15
C ARG A 279 3.96 14.92 11.50
N PRO A 280 5.03 14.10 11.64
CA PRO A 280 5.08 12.78 11.03
C PRO A 280 3.95 11.86 11.51
N GLU A 281 3.42 12.10 12.71
CA GLU A 281 2.23 11.41 13.22
C GLU A 281 1.01 11.59 12.30
N ALA A 282 0.84 12.76 11.66
CA ALA A 282 -0.27 13.02 10.75
C ALA A 282 -0.18 12.20 9.46
N VAL A 283 1.04 11.82 9.04
CA VAL A 283 1.22 10.89 7.92
C VAL A 283 0.85 9.48 8.33
N VAL A 284 1.21 9.04 9.55
CA VAL A 284 0.75 7.74 10.07
C VAL A 284 -0.77 7.72 10.14
N SER A 285 -1.39 8.78 10.69
CA SER A 285 -2.85 8.91 10.75
C SER A 285 -3.46 8.82 9.35
N GLU A 286 -2.91 9.48 8.33
CA GLU A 286 -3.40 9.36 6.96
C GLU A 286 -3.31 7.93 6.40
N LEU A 287 -2.21 7.21 6.65
CA LEU A 287 -2.09 5.80 6.22
C LEU A 287 -3.18 4.91 6.85
N PHE A 288 -3.55 5.16 8.10
CA PHE A 288 -4.59 4.40 8.81
C PHE A 288 -6.00 4.91 8.50
N SER A 289 -6.21 6.21 8.33
CA SER A 289 -7.54 6.76 8.05
C SER A 289 -7.95 6.58 6.60
N SER A 290 -7.01 6.65 5.65
CA SER A 290 -7.28 6.46 4.23
C SER A 290 -7.98 5.14 3.96
N VAL A 291 -7.52 4.02 4.53
CA VAL A 291 -8.18 2.72 4.30
C VAL A 291 -9.65 2.69 4.79
N CYS A 292 -9.98 3.39 5.87
CA CYS A 292 -11.37 3.55 6.32
C CYS A 292 -12.17 4.47 5.39
N THR A 293 -11.55 5.53 4.88
CA THR A 293 -12.13 6.42 3.88
C THR A 293 -12.44 5.66 2.58
N GLU A 294 -11.53 4.81 2.09
CA GLU A 294 -11.76 3.97 0.91
C GLU A 294 -12.92 3.00 1.13
N ILE A 295 -12.99 2.34 2.30
CA ILE A 295 -14.13 1.48 2.65
C ILE A 295 -15.46 2.27 2.63
N ARG A 296 -15.46 3.50 3.14
CA ARG A 296 -16.64 4.38 3.12
C ARG A 296 -17.01 4.73 1.68
N ASP A 297 -16.04 5.14 0.87
CA ASP A 297 -16.30 5.72 -0.45
C ASP A 297 -16.68 4.64 -1.48
N GLU A 298 -16.10 3.45 -1.38
CA GLU A 298 -16.38 2.33 -2.29
C GLU A 298 -17.51 1.43 -1.79
N VAL A 299 -17.52 1.08 -0.50
CA VAL A 299 -18.48 0.11 0.07
C VAL A 299 -19.69 0.80 0.74
N ASN A 300 -19.65 2.12 0.89
CA ASN A 300 -20.69 2.93 1.52
C ASN A 300 -20.95 2.59 3.00
N ILE A 301 -19.93 2.08 3.70
CA ILE A 301 -20.03 1.81 5.14
C ILE A 301 -19.71 3.09 5.93
N PRO A 302 -20.58 3.52 6.87
CA PRO A 302 -20.28 4.67 7.72
C PRO A 302 -19.01 4.45 8.54
N LEU A 303 -18.18 5.49 8.67
CA LEU A 303 -16.97 5.43 9.50
C LEU A 303 -17.27 5.05 10.96
N SER A 304 -18.44 5.44 11.48
CA SER A 304 -18.88 5.08 12.84
C SER A 304 -19.15 3.58 13.03
N SER A 305 -19.26 2.82 11.95
CA SER A 305 -19.41 1.36 11.95
C SER A 305 -18.08 0.62 11.79
N LEU A 306 -16.97 1.33 11.56
CA LEU A 306 -15.63 0.76 11.42
C LEU A 306 -14.85 0.89 12.73
N ARG A 307 -14.14 -0.17 13.11
CA ARG A 307 -13.17 -0.14 14.21
C ARG A 307 -11.81 0.37 13.70
N GLU A 308 -10.95 0.73 14.64
CA GLU A 308 -9.57 1.13 14.36
C GLU A 308 -8.85 0.06 13.50
N PRO A 309 -8.22 0.46 12.38
CA PRO A 309 -7.47 -0.46 11.54
C PRO A 309 -6.26 -1.05 12.25
N ILE A 310 -5.96 -2.31 11.94
CA ILE A 310 -4.80 -3.03 12.44
C ILE A 310 -3.90 -3.34 11.24
N LEU A 311 -2.69 -2.77 11.21
CA LEU A 311 -1.72 -3.05 10.16
C LEU A 311 -1.24 -4.51 10.26
N LEU A 312 -1.47 -5.29 9.21
CA LEU A 312 -1.03 -6.68 9.11
C LEU A 312 0.39 -6.76 8.54
N GLY A 313 0.73 -5.89 7.59
CA GLY A 313 2.03 -5.88 6.94
C GLY A 313 2.00 -5.16 5.60
N VAL A 314 2.99 -5.44 4.77
CA VAL A 314 3.11 -4.90 3.41
C VAL A 314 3.28 -6.04 2.42
N ALA A 315 2.46 -6.06 1.37
CA ALA A 315 2.57 -6.96 0.24
C ALA A 315 3.06 -6.23 -1.01
N LEU A 316 3.65 -6.97 -1.95
CA LEU A 316 4.17 -6.46 -3.22
C LEU A 316 3.39 -7.05 -4.38
N ASN A 317 2.92 -6.20 -5.28
CA ASN A 317 2.29 -6.58 -6.54
C ASN A 317 3.34 -6.68 -7.65
N HIS A 318 3.74 -7.90 -8.03
CA HIS A 318 4.74 -8.15 -9.08
C HIS A 318 4.21 -7.95 -10.50
N THR A 319 2.88 -7.93 -10.72
CA THR A 319 2.32 -7.52 -12.01
C THR A 319 2.43 -6.02 -12.25
N SER A 320 2.67 -5.25 -11.18
CA SER A 320 2.93 -3.80 -11.19
C SER A 320 4.38 -3.49 -10.73
N ALA A 321 5.33 -4.35 -11.10
CA ALA A 321 6.76 -4.19 -10.83
C ALA A 321 7.10 -4.03 -9.33
N GLY A 322 6.43 -4.80 -8.49
CA GLY A 322 6.66 -4.85 -7.06
C GLY A 322 6.00 -3.71 -6.28
N ARG A 323 5.00 -3.01 -6.86
CA ARG A 323 4.30 -1.90 -6.19
C ARG A 323 3.80 -2.34 -4.81
N PRO A 324 4.18 -1.63 -3.73
CA PRO A 324 3.83 -2.02 -2.37
C PRO A 324 2.42 -1.59 -1.98
N SER A 325 1.78 -2.36 -1.11
CA SER A 325 0.51 -2.04 -0.48
C SER A 325 0.55 -2.43 1.00
N ALA A 326 0.19 -1.49 1.88
CA ALA A 326 0.03 -1.74 3.30
C ALA A 326 -1.35 -2.35 3.55
N GLU A 327 -1.38 -3.57 4.07
CA GLU A 327 -2.61 -4.33 4.23
C GLU A 327 -3.07 -4.30 5.69
N PHE A 328 -4.33 -3.96 5.90
CA PHE A 328 -4.96 -3.79 7.19
C PHE A 328 -6.04 -4.85 7.44
N TYR A 329 -6.36 -5.05 8.71
CA TYR A 329 -7.60 -5.67 9.14
C TYR A 329 -8.51 -4.58 9.72
N VAL A 330 -9.78 -4.58 9.31
CA VAL A 330 -10.79 -3.65 9.82
C VAL A 330 -12.03 -4.44 10.21
N SER A 331 -12.50 -4.28 11.45
CA SER A 331 -13.76 -4.88 11.90
C SER A 331 -14.91 -3.90 11.71
N CYS A 332 -16.03 -4.40 11.21
CA CYS A 332 -17.26 -3.64 11.02
C CYS A 332 -18.33 -4.16 11.99
N SER A 333 -19.13 -3.24 12.56
CA SER A 333 -20.27 -3.59 13.43
C SER A 333 -21.54 -3.96 12.67
N LEU A 334 -21.51 -3.94 11.34
CA LEU A 334 -22.64 -4.29 10.48
C LEU A 334 -22.53 -5.74 10.01
N THR A 335 -23.67 -6.37 9.81
CA THR A 335 -23.77 -7.70 9.19
C THR A 335 -23.52 -7.64 7.69
N SER A 336 -23.17 -8.77 7.08
CA SER A 336 -22.99 -8.88 5.62
C SER A 336 -24.21 -8.43 4.81
N ASP A 337 -25.42 -8.69 5.30
CA ASP A 337 -26.66 -8.24 4.64
C ASP A 337 -26.87 -6.72 4.73
N GLU A 338 -26.47 -6.08 5.84
CA GLU A 338 -26.50 -4.62 5.97
C GLU A 338 -25.44 -3.96 5.08
N VAL A 339 -24.22 -4.51 5.07
CA VAL A 339 -23.14 -4.05 4.18
C VAL A 339 -23.57 -4.16 2.71
N ARG A 340 -24.16 -5.29 2.30
CA ARG A 340 -24.67 -5.48 0.93
C ARG A 340 -25.71 -4.42 0.57
N LYS A 341 -26.63 -4.10 1.49
CA LYS A 341 -27.65 -3.05 1.27
C LYS A 341 -27.04 -1.66 1.14
N LEU A 342 -25.99 -1.35 1.90
CA LEU A 342 -25.30 -0.07 1.81
C LEU A 342 -24.53 0.06 0.49
N TYR A 343 -23.81 -0.99 0.10
CA TYR A 343 -23.10 -1.04 -1.19
C TYR A 343 -24.04 -0.71 -2.36
N TRP A 344 -25.20 -1.36 -2.43
CA TRP A 344 -26.17 -1.13 -3.51
C TRP A 344 -26.94 0.19 -3.43
N LYS A 345 -26.88 0.91 -2.30
CA LYS A 345 -27.33 2.31 -2.25
C LYS A 345 -26.33 3.25 -2.94
N GLY A 346 -25.11 2.79 -3.20
CA GLY A 346 -24.01 3.53 -3.81
C GLY A 346 -23.17 4.29 -2.79
N GLY A 347 -21.86 4.40 -3.03
CA GLY A 347 -20.93 5.31 -2.37
C GLY A 347 -20.44 6.42 -3.32
N ALA A 348 -19.44 7.19 -2.89
CA ALA A 348 -18.81 8.21 -3.73
C ALA A 348 -18.18 7.58 -4.98
N GLU A 349 -17.59 6.39 -4.84
CA GLU A 349 -16.88 5.65 -5.89
C GLU A 349 -17.63 4.38 -6.32
N ALA A 350 -18.96 4.42 -6.32
CA ALA A 350 -19.85 3.29 -6.66
C ALA A 350 -19.66 2.70 -8.08
N SER A 351 -18.80 3.30 -8.91
CA SER A 351 -18.56 2.87 -10.30
C SER A 351 -17.26 2.08 -10.49
N GLU A 352 -16.38 2.05 -9.48
CA GLU A 352 -15.09 1.35 -9.55
C GLU A 352 -15.23 -0.17 -9.41
N SER A 353 -16.21 -0.60 -8.61
CA SER A 353 -16.63 -2.00 -8.47
C SER A 353 -18.02 -2.23 -9.04
N THR A 354 -18.32 -3.49 -9.37
CA THR A 354 -19.57 -3.91 -10.03
C THR A 354 -20.35 -4.94 -9.25
N ASP A 355 -19.76 -5.50 -8.20
CA ASP A 355 -20.39 -6.48 -7.32
C ASP A 355 -19.67 -6.54 -5.97
N ILE A 356 -20.36 -7.07 -4.96
CA ILE A 356 -19.83 -7.29 -3.62
C ILE A 356 -20.01 -8.76 -3.21
N VAL A 357 -18.92 -9.39 -2.79
CA VAL A 357 -18.84 -10.82 -2.48
C VAL A 357 -18.43 -10.99 -1.01
N PHE A 358 -18.98 -12.01 -0.37
CA PHE A 358 -18.72 -12.31 1.05
C PHE A 358 -18.16 -13.72 1.15
N LEU A 359 -17.06 -13.87 1.86
CA LEU A 359 -16.48 -15.17 2.20
C LEU A 359 -16.43 -15.31 3.72
N SER A 360 -16.72 -16.49 4.25
CA SER A 360 -16.52 -16.72 5.68
C SER A 360 -15.02 -16.63 6.03
N ARG A 361 -14.71 -16.26 7.27
CA ARG A 361 -13.32 -16.26 7.78
C ARG A 361 -12.62 -17.61 7.58
N THR A 362 -13.37 -18.71 7.65
CA THR A 362 -12.85 -20.06 7.42
C THR A 362 -12.42 -20.27 5.98
N GLU A 363 -13.25 -19.83 5.02
CA GLU A 363 -12.90 -19.88 3.59
C GLU A 363 -11.67 -19.05 3.29
N VAL A 364 -11.58 -17.82 3.79
CA VAL A 364 -10.39 -16.96 3.60
C VAL A 364 -9.13 -17.58 4.21
N ARG A 365 -9.24 -18.23 5.38
CA ARG A 365 -8.11 -18.94 6.00
C ARG A 365 -7.62 -20.14 5.20
N GLN A 366 -8.51 -20.79 4.46
CA GLN A 366 -8.17 -21.97 3.65
C GLN A 366 -7.82 -21.60 2.21
N LEU A 367 -8.09 -20.36 1.79
CA LEU A 367 -7.89 -19.89 0.44
C LEU A 367 -6.41 -19.94 0.07
N ASN A 368 -6.08 -20.66 -1.00
CA ASN A 368 -4.72 -20.82 -1.47
C ASN A 368 -4.71 -21.01 -2.99
N ARG A 369 -3.51 -21.15 -3.59
CA ARG A 369 -3.32 -21.28 -5.05
C ARG A 369 -4.10 -22.43 -5.71
N SER A 370 -4.51 -23.43 -4.94
CA SER A 370 -5.29 -24.57 -5.45
C SER A 370 -6.80 -24.27 -5.47
N SER A 371 -7.24 -23.22 -4.77
CA SER A 371 -8.62 -22.77 -4.76
C SER A 371 -8.96 -22.08 -6.09
N PRO A 372 -10.07 -22.44 -6.77
CA PRO A 372 -10.48 -21.77 -8.02
C PRO A 372 -10.60 -20.25 -7.90
N LEU A 373 -11.08 -19.78 -6.74
CA LEU A 373 -11.23 -18.36 -6.46
C LEU A 373 -9.89 -17.61 -6.38
N TRP A 374 -8.78 -18.28 -6.10
CA TRP A 374 -7.46 -17.64 -6.01
C TRP A 374 -7.00 -17.05 -7.33
N SER A 375 -7.32 -17.70 -8.46
CA SER A 375 -7.04 -17.14 -9.79
C SER A 375 -7.93 -15.95 -10.16
N GLU A 376 -9.01 -15.72 -9.42
CA GLU A 376 -9.88 -14.56 -9.61
C GLU A 376 -9.47 -13.36 -8.75
N LEU A 377 -8.57 -13.53 -7.77
CA LEU A 377 -8.08 -12.42 -6.96
C LEU A 377 -7.03 -11.60 -7.71
N CYS A 378 -7.09 -10.28 -7.58
CA CYS A 378 -5.98 -9.42 -7.95
C CYS A 378 -4.78 -9.61 -6.99
N PRO A 379 -3.56 -9.19 -7.38
CA PRO A 379 -2.37 -9.37 -6.55
C PRO A 379 -2.43 -8.69 -5.17
N SER A 380 -3.05 -7.51 -5.03
CA SER A 380 -3.25 -6.83 -3.74
C SER A 380 -4.10 -7.67 -2.79
N ALA A 381 -5.26 -8.15 -3.25
CA ALA A 381 -6.12 -9.02 -2.44
C ALA A 381 -5.44 -10.34 -2.05
N LYS A 382 -4.66 -10.96 -2.96
CA LYS A 382 -3.84 -12.12 -2.59
C LYS A 382 -2.86 -11.78 -1.46
N GLY A 383 -2.21 -10.62 -1.53
CA GLY A 383 -1.27 -10.13 -0.52
C GLY A 383 -1.92 -9.95 0.85
N ALA A 384 -3.09 -9.33 0.87
CA ALA A 384 -3.89 -9.14 2.08
C ALA A 384 -4.36 -10.47 2.68
N VAL A 385 -4.77 -11.44 1.87
CA VAL A 385 -5.15 -12.79 2.32
C VAL A 385 -3.95 -13.51 2.94
N LEU A 386 -2.77 -13.46 2.30
CA LEU A 386 -1.54 -14.05 2.86
C LEU A 386 -1.18 -13.43 4.21
N LEU A 387 -1.28 -12.11 4.33
CA LEU A 387 -1.03 -11.39 5.59
C LEU A 387 -2.07 -11.72 6.66
N TYR A 388 -3.34 -11.80 6.31
CA TYR A 388 -4.42 -12.22 7.22
C TYR A 388 -4.17 -13.62 7.79
N GLN A 389 -3.82 -14.56 6.92
CA GLN A 389 -3.45 -15.92 7.30
C GLN A 389 -2.19 -15.93 8.18
N THR A 390 -1.21 -15.07 7.91
CA THR A 390 0.03 -15.08 8.70
C THR A 390 -0.14 -14.43 10.08
N VAL A 391 -0.94 -13.38 10.19
CA VAL A 391 -0.97 -12.49 11.36
C VAL A 391 -2.14 -12.76 12.30
N LEU A 392 -3.31 -13.12 11.75
CA LEU A 392 -4.56 -13.27 12.51
C LEU A 392 -5.06 -14.71 12.61
N ILE A 393 -4.15 -15.69 12.47
CA ILE A 393 -4.40 -17.07 12.90
C ILE A 393 -4.23 -17.15 14.43
N PRO A 394 -5.27 -17.58 15.18
CA PRO A 394 -5.09 -18.05 16.53
C PRO A 394 -4.14 -19.25 16.47
N GLU A 395 -3.11 -19.29 17.32
CA GLU A 395 -2.41 -20.54 17.58
C GLU A 395 -3.40 -21.51 18.26
N ASP A 396 -4.23 -22.18 17.47
CA ASP A 396 -4.96 -23.35 17.92
C ASP A 396 -3.94 -24.50 18.01
N GLY A 397 -3.21 -24.59 19.13
CA GLY A 397 -2.22 -25.66 19.26
C GLY A 397 -1.38 -25.79 20.54
N LEU A 398 -1.30 -24.80 21.43
CA LEU A 398 -0.72 -25.02 22.77
C LEU A 398 -1.73 -24.69 23.86
N ARG A 399 -2.49 -25.71 24.25
CA ARG A 399 -3.09 -25.81 25.58
C ARG A 399 -2.12 -26.51 26.52
#